data_AF-A0A944W4H9-F1
#
_entry.id   AF-A0A944W4H9-F1
#
_cell.length_a   1.000
_cell.length_b   1.000
_cell.length_c   1.000
_cell.angle_alpha   90.00
_cell.angle_beta   90.00
_cell.angle_gamma   90.00
#
_symmetry.space_group_name_H-M   'P 1'
#
loop_
_entity.id
_entity.type
_entity.pdbx_description
1 polymer ?
#
loop_
_entity_poly.entity_id
_entity_poly.type
_entity_poly.pdbx_seq_one_letter_code
_entity_poly.pdbx_strand_id
1 'polypeptide(L)'
;MVTIILGILAAVAIPRYVATVTRAEAAAEDAVISGILAGLETYATEQLMDNGRRSWPTDPFDALETKPSGWTSTNANAANDGEWRFTTSNSNITHMRGDNTVFHWDYDKGTQTSGSEVVGSMGVRESTGGD
;
A
#
# COMPACT_ATOMS: atom_id res chain seq x y z
N MET A 1 39.73 11.30 42.73
CA MET A 1 38.63 12.23 42.37
C MET A 1 38.13 11.85 40.98
N VAL A 2 36.80 11.73 40.83
CA VAL A 2 35.99 11.53 39.61
C VAL A 2 35.84 10.09 39.05
N THR A 3 34.77 9.42 39.49
CA THR A 3 34.07 8.33 38.80
C THR A 3 32.57 8.52 39.07
N ILE A 4 31.71 8.18 38.09
CA ILE A 4 30.24 8.16 38.14
C ILE A 4 29.54 9.47 37.70
N ILE A 5 29.45 9.69 36.38
CA ILE A 5 28.30 10.39 35.74
C ILE A 5 28.07 9.75 34.37
N LEU A 6 27.46 8.56 34.31
CA LEU A 6 27.03 7.94 33.04
C LEU A 6 25.84 6.97 33.18
N GLY A 7 25.17 6.94 34.33
CA GLY A 7 24.14 5.94 34.64
C GLY A 7 22.69 6.32 34.30
N ILE A 8 22.40 7.55 33.84
CA ILE A 8 21.01 8.04 33.79
C ILE A 8 20.62 8.81 32.51
N LEU A 9 21.57 9.20 31.65
CA LEU A 9 21.27 9.92 30.40
C LEU A 9 20.97 9.00 29.20
N ALA A 10 21.28 7.69 29.29
CA ALA A 10 21.01 6.74 28.20
C ALA A 10 19.53 6.33 28.08
N ALA A 11 18.70 6.61 29.09
CA ALA A 11 17.30 6.18 29.12
C ALA A 11 16.31 7.16 28.44
N VAL A 12 16.74 8.36 28.04
CA VAL A 12 15.83 9.46 27.65
C VAL A 12 16.19 10.05 26.28
N ALA A 13 16.16 9.23 25.22
CA ALA A 13 16.25 9.76 23.85
C ALA A 13 15.48 8.98 22.78
N ILE A 14 14.90 7.82 23.08
CA ILE A 14 14.38 6.90 22.05
C ILE A 14 12.91 7.13 21.63
N PRO A 15 12.02 7.92 22.30
CA PRO A 15 10.63 8.02 21.84
C PRO A 15 10.41 8.78 20.51
N ARG A 16 11.22 9.80 20.20
CA ARG A 16 10.94 10.71 19.08
C ARG A 16 11.30 10.15 17.70
N TYR A 17 12.32 9.29 17.63
CA TYR A 17 12.79 8.74 16.35
C TYR A 17 11.81 7.71 15.79
N VAL A 18 11.34 6.77 16.61
CA VAL A 18 10.37 5.74 16.20
C VAL A 18 9.09 6.38 15.67
N ALA A 19 8.53 7.36 16.40
CA ALA A 19 7.33 8.07 15.96
C ALA A 19 7.52 8.94 14.70
N THR A 20 8.76 9.22 14.28
CA THR A 20 9.04 9.95 13.03
C THR A 20 9.15 8.99 11.86
N VAL A 21 9.83 7.86 12.04
CA VAL A 21 9.97 6.82 11.01
C VAL A 21 8.61 6.24 10.64
N THR A 22 7.79 5.83 11.62
CA THR A 22 6.45 5.28 11.35
C THR A 22 5.54 6.26 10.60
N ARG A 23 5.66 7.56 10.88
CA ARG A 23 4.90 8.60 10.14
C ARG A 23 5.42 8.78 8.72
N ALA A 24 6.73 8.67 8.51
CA ALA A 24 7.33 8.75 7.18
C ALA A 24 6.94 7.55 6.32
N GLU A 25 6.95 6.33 6.88
CA GLU A 25 6.47 5.13 6.20
C GLU A 25 4.98 5.24 5.85
N ALA A 26 4.16 5.70 6.81
CA ALA A 26 2.74 5.92 6.56
C ALA A 26 2.48 6.93 5.44
N ALA A 27 3.25 8.02 5.38
CA ALA A 27 3.15 9.02 4.32
C ALA A 27 3.63 8.47 2.95
N ALA A 28 4.66 7.63 2.95
CA ALA A 28 5.13 6.96 1.74
C ALA A 28 4.08 6.00 1.18
N GLU A 29 3.42 5.22 2.04
CA GLU A 29 2.29 4.37 1.65
C GLU A 29 1.15 5.18 1.06
N ASP A 30 0.77 6.30 1.69
CA ASP A 30 -0.29 7.17 1.15
C ASP A 30 0.06 7.70 -0.24
N ALA A 31 1.33 8.05 -0.48
CA ALA A 31 1.79 8.48 -1.79
C ALA A 31 1.69 7.36 -2.84
N VAL A 32 2.04 6.11 -2.47
CA VAL A 32 1.92 4.95 -3.36
C VAL A 32 0.45 4.67 -3.68
N ILE A 33 -0.42 4.61 -2.67
CA ILE A 33 -1.86 4.36 -2.84
C ILE A 33 -2.53 5.46 -3.67
N SER A 34 -2.19 6.73 -3.41
CA SER A 34 -2.66 7.85 -4.23
C SER A 34 -2.18 7.75 -5.67
N GLY A 35 -0.96 7.28 -5.91
CA GLY A 35 -0.43 7.00 -7.24
C GLY A 35 -1.22 5.90 -7.95
N ILE A 36 -1.52 4.80 -7.25
CA ILE A 36 -2.36 3.70 -7.78
C ILE A 36 -3.73 4.24 -8.16
N LEU A 37 -4.40 4.99 -7.28
CA LEU A 37 -5.72 5.57 -7.57
C LEU A 37 -5.69 6.47 -8.83
N ALA A 38 -4.68 7.32 -8.96
CA ALA A 38 -4.52 8.18 -10.14
C ALA A 38 -4.26 7.37 -11.42
N GLY A 39 -3.47 6.30 -11.33
CA GLY A 39 -3.25 5.36 -12.44
C GLY A 39 -4.55 4.66 -12.85
N LEU A 40 -5.33 4.15 -11.89
CA LEU A 40 -6.62 3.50 -12.12
C LEU A 40 -7.63 4.44 -12.80
N GLU A 41 -7.66 5.71 -12.41
CA GLU A 41 -8.50 6.74 -13.05
C GLU A 41 -8.07 7.04 -14.50
N THR A 42 -6.77 7.05 -14.75
CA THR A 42 -6.20 7.22 -16.10
C THR A 42 -6.58 6.01 -16.97
N TYR A 43 -6.33 4.80 -16.48
CA TYR A 43 -6.70 3.55 -17.15
C TYR A 43 -8.20 3.50 -17.45
N ALA A 44 -9.05 3.86 -16.48
CA ALA A 44 -10.50 3.90 -16.69
C ALA A 44 -10.91 4.88 -17.81
N THR A 45 -10.19 6.00 -17.94
CA THR A 45 -10.42 6.98 -18.99
C THR A 45 -9.98 6.45 -20.35
N GLU A 46 -8.86 5.74 -20.42
CA GLU A 46 -8.41 5.06 -21.65
C GLU A 46 -9.42 4.01 -22.10
N GLN A 47 -9.90 3.16 -21.18
CA GLN A 47 -10.93 2.16 -21.50
C GLN A 47 -12.24 2.80 -21.99
N LEU A 48 -12.60 3.97 -21.44
CA LEU A 48 -13.74 4.74 -21.92
C LEU A 48 -13.57 5.16 -23.38
N MET A 49 -12.36 5.49 -23.80
CA MET A 49 -12.07 5.87 -25.18
C MET A 49 -12.01 4.66 -26.11
N ASP A 50 -11.43 3.55 -25.65
CA ASP A 50 -11.18 2.36 -26.48
C ASP A 50 -12.43 1.51 -26.70
N ASN A 51 -13.21 1.27 -25.65
CA ASN A 51 -14.36 0.36 -25.67
C ASN A 51 -15.66 1.03 -25.20
N GLY A 52 -15.63 2.35 -24.97
CA GLY A 52 -16.80 3.12 -24.57
C GLY A 52 -17.17 2.97 -23.10
N ARG A 53 -16.34 2.32 -22.27
CA ARG A 53 -16.67 2.02 -20.86
C ARG A 53 -15.48 2.22 -19.93
N ARG A 54 -15.76 2.81 -18.77
CA ARG A 54 -14.78 2.90 -17.67
C ARG A 54 -14.68 1.55 -16.98
N SER A 55 -13.46 1.03 -16.84
CA SER A 55 -13.18 -0.17 -16.06
C SER A 55 -11.81 -0.06 -15.40
N TRP A 56 -11.64 -0.74 -14.27
CA TRP A 56 -10.35 -0.92 -13.62
C TRP A 56 -9.73 -2.29 -13.99
N PRO A 57 -8.41 -2.41 -14.04
CA PRO A 57 -7.73 -3.67 -14.37
C PRO A 57 -7.96 -4.75 -13.29
N THR A 58 -7.54 -5.98 -13.57
CA THR A 58 -7.62 -7.05 -12.58
C THR A 58 -6.55 -6.89 -11.50
N ASP A 59 -5.32 -6.53 -11.88
CA ASP A 59 -4.27 -6.13 -10.94
C ASP A 59 -4.18 -4.60 -10.92
N PRO A 60 -4.32 -3.93 -9.75
CA PRO A 60 -4.23 -2.48 -9.64
C PRO A 60 -2.86 -1.91 -10.06
N PHE A 61 -1.79 -2.69 -9.97
CA PHE A 61 -0.45 -2.27 -10.37
C PHE A 61 -0.25 -2.26 -11.89
N ASP A 62 -1.16 -2.86 -12.67
CA ASP A 62 -1.11 -2.80 -14.14
C ASP A 62 -1.57 -1.44 -14.69
N ALA A 63 -2.24 -0.63 -13.88
CA ALA A 63 -2.57 0.75 -14.23
C ALA A 63 -1.39 1.73 -14.04
N LEU A 64 -0.27 1.27 -13.50
CA LEU A 64 0.91 2.09 -13.26
C LEU A 64 1.98 1.88 -14.33
N GLU A 65 2.50 2.99 -14.88
CA GLU A 65 3.66 2.95 -15.76
C GLU A 65 4.92 2.50 -15.01
N THR A 66 5.11 3.00 -13.78
CA THR A 66 6.22 2.62 -12.91
C THR A 66 5.68 2.01 -11.62
N LYS A 67 6.05 0.75 -11.37
CA LYS A 67 5.66 0.03 -10.16
C LYS A 67 6.46 0.54 -8.95
N PRO A 68 5.87 0.55 -7.74
CA PRO A 68 6.58 1.04 -6.56
C PRO A 68 7.79 0.16 -6.26
N SER A 69 8.76 0.74 -5.55
CA SER A 69 9.91 -0.02 -5.06
C SER A 69 9.44 -1.17 -4.17
N GLY A 70 10.08 -2.33 -4.30
CA GLY A 70 9.68 -3.54 -3.57
C GLY A 70 8.44 -4.25 -4.11
N TRP A 71 7.85 -3.80 -5.24
CA TRP A 71 6.76 -4.54 -5.86
C TRP A 71 7.20 -5.92 -6.36
N THR A 72 6.36 -6.93 -6.12
CA THR A 72 6.52 -8.29 -6.66
C THR A 72 5.18 -8.83 -7.18
N SER A 73 5.22 -9.65 -8.24
CA SER A 73 4.03 -10.20 -8.91
C SER A 73 3.47 -11.49 -8.28
N THR A 74 4.05 -11.94 -7.16
CA THR A 74 3.60 -13.17 -6.51
C THR A 74 2.23 -12.95 -5.85
N ASN A 75 1.27 -13.81 -6.15
CA ASN A 75 -0.07 -13.81 -5.54
C ASN A 75 -0.02 -14.35 -4.10
N ALA A 76 0.52 -13.55 -3.19
CA ALA A 76 0.64 -13.81 -1.76
C ALA A 76 0.72 -12.48 -1.01
N ASN A 77 0.51 -12.50 0.30
CA ASN A 77 0.75 -11.32 1.14
C ASN A 77 2.23 -10.93 1.11
N ALA A 78 2.51 -9.64 1.32
CA ALA A 78 3.87 -9.14 1.53
C ALA A 78 4.53 -9.88 2.70
N ALA A 79 5.78 -10.31 2.50
CA ALA A 79 6.54 -11.12 3.45
C ALA A 79 7.97 -10.60 3.67
N ASN A 80 8.38 -9.57 2.93
CA ASN A 80 9.67 -8.90 3.08
C ASN A 80 9.50 -7.40 3.35
N ASP A 81 10.46 -6.79 4.04
CA ASP A 81 10.44 -5.35 4.33
C ASP A 81 10.40 -4.50 3.06
N GLY A 82 9.52 -3.51 3.05
CA GLY A 82 9.30 -2.60 1.93
C GLY A 82 8.56 -3.24 0.75
N GLU A 83 8.12 -4.49 0.86
CA GLU A 83 7.52 -5.22 -0.24
C GLU A 83 6.08 -4.79 -0.49
N TRP A 84 5.71 -4.64 -1.77
CA TRP A 84 4.34 -4.42 -2.22
C TRP A 84 3.86 -5.63 -3.02
N ARG A 85 2.65 -6.10 -2.73
CA ARG A 85 2.00 -7.21 -3.45
C ARG A 85 0.53 -6.95 -3.67
N PHE A 86 -0.02 -7.61 -4.67
CA PHE A 86 -1.46 -7.73 -4.86
C PHE A 86 -1.86 -9.21 -4.82
N THR A 87 -2.87 -9.52 -4.02
CA THR A 87 -3.47 -10.85 -3.94
C THR A 87 -4.75 -10.88 -4.77
N THR A 88 -4.76 -11.66 -5.86
CA THR A 88 -5.93 -11.77 -6.74
C THR A 88 -7.07 -12.59 -6.11
N SER A 89 -6.75 -13.45 -5.14
CA SER A 89 -7.73 -14.31 -4.46
C SER A 89 -8.60 -13.54 -3.48
N ASN A 90 -8.03 -12.56 -2.79
CA ASN A 90 -8.72 -11.73 -1.80
C ASN A 90 -8.93 -10.30 -2.28
N SER A 91 -8.48 -10.00 -3.51
CA SER A 91 -8.46 -8.66 -4.10
C SER A 91 -7.89 -7.62 -3.15
N ASN A 92 -6.67 -7.84 -2.67
CA ASN A 92 -6.09 -7.01 -1.62
C ASN A 92 -4.64 -6.62 -1.94
N ILE A 93 -4.35 -5.33 -1.80
CA ILE A 93 -3.00 -4.77 -1.90
C ILE A 93 -2.36 -4.86 -0.51
N THR A 94 -1.21 -5.49 -0.40
CA THR A 94 -0.49 -5.60 0.89
C THR A 94 0.88 -4.94 0.81
N HIS A 95 1.27 -4.29 1.90
CA HIS A 95 2.60 -3.74 2.11
C HIS A 95 3.15 -4.13 3.47
N MET A 96 4.43 -4.48 3.54
CA MET A 96 5.12 -4.77 4.79
C MET A 96 6.16 -3.69 5.08
N ARG A 97 6.07 -3.05 6.25
CA ARG A 97 7.03 -2.03 6.71
C ARG A 97 8.31 -2.66 7.23
N GLY A 98 9.33 -1.84 7.48
CA GLY A 98 10.61 -2.30 8.04
C GLY A 98 10.54 -2.74 9.50
N ASP A 99 9.41 -2.55 10.18
CA ASP A 99 9.13 -3.07 11.52
C ASP A 99 8.33 -4.39 11.48
N ASN A 100 8.27 -5.04 10.31
CA ASN A 100 7.57 -6.30 10.08
C ASN A 100 6.02 -6.20 10.15
N THR A 101 5.46 -5.00 10.30
CA THR A 101 4.00 -4.80 10.29
C THR A 101 3.46 -4.83 8.85
N VAL A 102 2.32 -5.50 8.66
CA VAL A 102 1.66 -5.61 7.35
C VAL A 102 0.41 -4.75 7.33
N PHE A 103 0.38 -3.83 6.39
CA PHE A 103 -0.79 -3.02 6.05
C PHE A 103 -1.40 -3.49 4.75
N HIS A 104 -2.71 -3.30 4.63
CA HIS A 104 -3.45 -3.77 3.49
C HIS A 104 -4.59 -2.82 3.10
N TRP A 105 -5.02 -2.93 1.84
CA TRP A 105 -6.07 -2.12 1.23
C TRP A 105 -6.92 -3.01 0.34
N ASP A 106 -8.21 -3.06 0.64
CA ASP A 106 -9.16 -3.77 -0.21
C ASP A 106 -9.25 -3.10 -1.58
N TYR A 107 -9.23 -3.92 -2.61
CA TYR A 107 -9.35 -3.47 -3.99
C TYR A 107 -10.55 -4.16 -4.63
N ASP A 108 -11.50 -3.38 -5.09
CA ASP A 108 -12.58 -3.86 -5.94
C ASP A 108 -12.44 -3.22 -7.31
N LYS A 109 -12.27 -4.04 -8.36
CA LYS A 109 -12.25 -3.55 -9.75
C LYS A 109 -13.64 -3.20 -10.28
N GLY A 110 -14.67 -3.42 -9.47
CA GLY A 110 -16.07 -3.22 -9.79
C GLY A 110 -16.65 -4.30 -10.70
N THR A 111 -17.93 -4.14 -11.04
CA THR A 111 -18.62 -5.05 -11.95
C THR A 111 -18.43 -4.56 -13.39
N GLN A 112 -17.83 -5.40 -14.23
CA GLN A 112 -17.53 -5.09 -15.63
C GLN A 112 -18.40 -5.89 -16.62
N THR A 113 -19.46 -6.53 -16.11
CA THR A 113 -20.40 -7.33 -16.91
C THR A 113 -21.55 -6.46 -17.40
N SER A 114 -21.94 -6.65 -18.66
CA SER A 114 -22.97 -5.88 -19.35
C SER A 114 -24.28 -5.79 -18.55
N GLY A 115 -24.71 -4.56 -18.24
CA GLY A 115 -26.03 -4.25 -17.67
C GLY A 115 -26.10 -4.06 -16.15
N SER A 116 -24.99 -4.18 -15.42
CA SER A 116 -24.90 -3.90 -13.98
C SER A 116 -23.53 -3.32 -13.60
N GLU A 117 -23.02 -2.44 -14.43
CA GLU A 117 -21.66 -1.92 -14.32
C GLU A 117 -21.51 -0.97 -13.11
N VAL A 118 -20.45 -1.18 -12.33
CA VAL A 118 -20.08 -0.34 -11.19
C VAL A 118 -18.58 -0.10 -11.29
N VAL A 119 -18.15 1.17 -11.26
CA VAL A 119 -16.73 1.51 -11.21
C VAL A 119 -16.13 0.98 -9.90
N GLY A 120 -14.89 0.49 -9.96
CA GLY A 120 -14.21 -0.06 -8.81
C GLY A 120 -14.07 0.89 -7.62
N SER A 121 -13.69 0.33 -6.47
CA SER A 121 -13.44 1.06 -5.23
C SER A 121 -12.14 0.60 -4.59
N MET A 122 -11.48 1.51 -3.88
CA MET A 122 -10.31 1.21 -3.07
C MET A 122 -10.64 1.47 -1.60
N GLY A 123 -10.33 0.49 -0.75
CA GLY A 123 -10.53 0.51 0.68
C GLY A 123 -9.57 1.45 1.40
N VAL A 124 -9.87 1.69 2.67
CA VAL A 124 -8.96 2.42 3.56
C VAL A 124 -7.78 1.54 3.97
N ARG A 125 -6.74 2.15 4.53
CA ARG A 125 -5.62 1.42 5.10
C ARG A 125 -6.05 0.65 6.34
N GLU A 126 -5.77 -0.64 6.35
CA GLU A 126 -6.03 -1.54 7.47
C GLU A 126 -4.73 -2.23 7.90
N SER A 127 -4.57 -2.48 9.20
CA SER A 127 -3.45 -3.30 9.68
C SER A 127 -3.91 -4.74 9.79
N THR A 128 -3.14 -5.67 9.25
CA THR A 128 -3.30 -7.07 9.64
C THR A 128 -2.82 -7.16 11.08
N GLY A 129 -3.76 -7.30 12.03
CA GLY A 129 -3.43 -7.38 13.45
C GLY A 129 -2.32 -8.41 13.66
N GLY A 130 -1.25 -7.99 14.34
CA GLY A 130 -0.20 -8.91 14.75
C GLY A 130 -0.78 -9.92 15.73
N ASP A 131 -0.79 -11.18 15.32
CA ASP A 131 -0.93 -12.32 16.23
C ASP A 131 0.39 -12.55 16.98
#